data_AF-A0A950RJM6-F1
#
_entry.id   AF-A0A950RJM6-F1
#
_cell.length_a   1.000
_cell.length_b   1.000
_cell.length_c   1.000
_cell.angle_alpha   90.00
_cell.angle_beta   90.00
_cell.angle_gamma   90.00
#
_symmetry.space_group_name_H-M   'P 1'
#
loop_
_entity.id
_entity.type
_entity.pdbx_description
1 polymer ?
#
loop_
_entity_poly.entity_id
_entity_poly.type
_entity_poly.pdbx_seq_one_letter_code
_entity_poly.pdbx_strand_id
1 'polypeptide(L)'
;LLDYHLRVGQLTRDTDIPEGHTLQEQRLDETEVGEGTAVTLTTARRPAEWKEAESPQDRAEWLGYSPRCANCTSWDVFDAILTPGDLILLMSWRTNADAAAFEGQVDLKSGARLRRVRVIRDYGMFDRREAPQYYPEVRRADDVTSRSIALS
;
A
#
# COMPACT_ATOMS: atom_id res chain seq x y z
N LEU A 1 -18.31 -4.69 -11.37
CA LEU A 1 -18.12 -3.22 -11.33
C LEU A 1 -16.75 -2.94 -10.70
N LEU A 2 -15.99 -1.98 -11.22
CA LEU A 2 -14.69 -1.57 -10.67
C LEU A 2 -14.92 -0.69 -9.42
N ASP A 3 -14.74 -1.25 -8.23
CA ASP A 3 -14.70 -0.52 -6.96
C ASP A 3 -13.25 -0.12 -6.68
N TYR A 4 -12.88 1.11 -7.03
CA TYR A 4 -11.54 1.62 -6.73
C TYR A 4 -11.41 1.87 -5.22
N HIS A 5 -10.20 1.72 -4.68
CA HIS A 5 -9.87 2.08 -3.30
C HIS A 5 -8.70 3.06 -3.30
N LEU A 6 -8.82 4.13 -2.50
CA LEU A 6 -7.84 5.19 -2.36
C LEU A 6 -7.35 5.20 -0.91
N ARG A 7 -6.03 5.04 -0.73
CA ARG A 7 -5.38 5.17 0.57
C ARG A 7 -4.61 6.47 0.66
N VAL A 8 -4.86 7.21 1.74
CA VAL A 8 -4.07 8.39 2.11
C VAL A 8 -3.27 8.03 3.35
N GLY A 9 -1.97 8.28 3.32
CA GLY A 9 -1.10 7.93 4.43
C GLY A 9 0.06 8.89 4.63
N GLN A 10 0.71 8.77 5.78
CA GLN A 10 1.92 9.48 6.15
C GLN A 10 3.11 8.53 6.19
N LEU A 11 4.24 8.95 5.62
CA LEU A 11 5.51 8.27 5.78
C LEU A 11 5.98 8.41 7.25
N THR A 12 6.18 7.29 7.94
CA THR A 12 6.61 7.21 9.36
C THR A 12 7.98 6.56 9.55
N ARG A 13 8.54 5.97 8.48
CA ARG A 13 9.93 5.52 8.45
C ARG A 13 10.48 5.57 7.03
N ASP A 14 11.77 5.84 6.91
CA ASP A 14 12.53 5.75 5.67
C ASP A 14 13.97 5.34 5.99
N THR A 15 14.50 4.33 5.30
CA THR A 15 15.88 3.86 5.50
C THR A 15 16.93 4.74 4.81
N ASP A 16 16.50 5.67 3.95
CA ASP A 16 17.39 6.55 3.16
C ASP A 16 16.79 7.95 3.08
N ILE A 17 16.76 8.64 4.23
CA ILE A 17 16.35 10.05 4.31
C ILE A 17 17.47 10.91 3.70
N PRO A 18 17.16 11.78 2.72
CA PRO A 18 18.16 12.68 2.14
C PRO A 18 18.85 13.54 3.20
N GLU A 19 20.14 13.83 3.00
CA GLU A 19 20.91 14.68 3.90
C GLU A 19 20.20 16.03 4.15
N GLY A 20 20.27 16.52 5.39
CA GLY A 20 19.61 17.75 5.81
C GLY A 20 18.09 17.65 6.00
N HIS A 21 17.48 16.50 5.74
CA HIS A 21 16.05 16.27 5.95
C HIS A 21 15.82 15.39 7.18
N THR A 22 14.64 15.54 7.76
CA THR A 22 14.17 14.68 8.84
C THR A 22 12.72 14.30 8.55
N LEU A 23 12.34 13.08 8.92
CA LEU A 23 10.96 12.67 8.87
C LEU A 23 10.26 13.20 10.13
N GLN A 24 9.22 14.02 9.93
CA GLN A 24 8.42 14.59 11.01
C GLN A 24 6.99 14.04 10.90
N GLU A 25 6.57 13.27 11.89
CA GLU A 25 5.19 12.81 11.98
C GLU A 25 4.27 13.99 12.34
N GLN A 26 3.13 14.09 11.66
CA GLN A 26 2.18 15.21 11.80
C GLN A 26 0.76 14.71 12.10
N ARG A 27 0.49 13.44 11.78
CA ARG A 27 -0.81 12.79 11.91
C ARG A 27 -0.59 11.45 12.63
N LEU A 28 -1.25 11.30 13.77
CA LEU A 28 -1.14 10.11 14.62
C LEU A 28 -2.41 9.24 14.56
N ASP A 29 -3.44 9.71 13.86
CA ASP A 29 -4.63 8.94 13.55
C ASP A 29 -4.36 7.86 12.50
N GLU A 30 -5.07 6.74 12.63
CA GLU A 30 -5.05 5.58 11.73
C GLU A 30 -6.45 5.34 11.17
N THR A 31 -6.53 4.76 9.98
CA THR A 31 -7.80 4.32 9.38
C THR A 31 -8.54 3.37 10.32
N GLU A 32 -9.86 3.53 10.46
CA GLU A 32 -10.71 2.59 11.21
C GLU A 32 -11.31 1.51 10.29
N VAL A 33 -11.10 1.64 8.98
CA VAL A 33 -11.61 0.75 7.94
C VAL A 33 -10.50 0.28 6.98
N GLY A 34 -10.84 -0.60 6.05
CA GLY A 34 -9.89 -1.13 5.06
C GLY A 34 -9.12 -2.37 5.50
N GLU A 35 -8.29 -2.88 4.59
CA GLU A 35 -7.56 -4.16 4.75
C GLU A 35 -6.27 -4.04 5.58
N GLY A 36 -5.92 -2.84 6.07
CA GLY A 36 -4.70 -2.63 6.83
C GLY A 36 -4.43 -1.16 7.15
N THR A 37 -3.81 -0.93 8.31
CA THR A 37 -3.45 0.41 8.80
C THR A 37 -2.02 0.83 8.43
N ALA A 38 -1.24 -0.06 7.81
CA ALA A 38 0.12 0.24 7.39
C ALA A 38 0.49 -0.38 6.05
N VAL A 39 1.41 0.29 5.36
CA VAL A 39 2.02 -0.17 4.12
C VAL A 39 3.53 -0.06 4.24
N THR A 40 4.28 -1.05 3.75
CA THR A 40 5.71 -0.90 3.46
C THR A 40 5.93 -0.82 1.96
N LEU A 41 6.87 0.03 1.57
CA LEU A 41 7.32 0.24 0.19
C LEU A 41 8.81 -0.03 0.12
N THR A 42 9.21 -1.11 -0.53
CA THR A 42 10.63 -1.42 -0.77
C THR A 42 10.96 -1.16 -2.23
N THR A 43 11.89 -0.25 -2.48
CA THR A 43 12.39 0.07 -3.82
C THR A 43 13.83 -0.36 -3.98
N ALA A 44 14.17 -0.95 -5.12
CA ALA A 44 15.55 -1.23 -5.49
C ALA A 44 15.67 -1.30 -7.03
N ARG A 45 16.90 -1.22 -7.52
CA ARG A 45 17.20 -1.45 -8.94
C ARG A 45 17.53 -2.91 -9.16
N ARG A 46 16.85 -3.56 -10.09
CA ARG A 46 17.08 -4.97 -10.44
C ARG A 46 18.53 -5.19 -10.91
N PRO A 47 19.15 -6.32 -10.57
CA PRO A 47 20.45 -6.72 -11.12
C PRO A 47 20.45 -6.77 -12.65
N ALA A 48 21.59 -6.47 -13.28
CA ALA A 48 21.70 -6.42 -14.74
C ALA A 48 21.63 -7.83 -15.37
N GLU A 49 22.00 -8.85 -14.61
CA GLU A 49 22.02 -10.26 -14.95
C GLU A 49 20.65 -10.94 -14.90
N TRP A 50 19.61 -10.26 -14.39
CA TRP A 50 18.25 -10.77 -14.35
C TRP A 50 17.70 -11.00 -15.77
N LYS A 51 17.14 -12.18 -15.96
CA LYS A 51 16.45 -12.54 -17.21
C LYS A 51 15.01 -12.07 -17.15
N GLU A 52 14.42 -11.73 -18.29
CA GLU A 52 13.03 -11.25 -18.36
C GLU A 52 11.99 -12.26 -17.83
N ALA A 53 12.34 -13.55 -17.78
CA ALA A 53 11.45 -14.64 -17.38
C ALA A 53 11.21 -14.78 -15.85
N GLU A 54 11.73 -13.88 -15.01
CA GLU A 54 11.48 -13.94 -13.57
C GLU A 54 10.04 -13.58 -13.22
N SER A 55 9.43 -14.40 -12.37
CA SER A 55 8.04 -14.24 -11.95
C SER A 55 7.87 -13.06 -10.97
N PRO A 56 6.66 -12.47 -10.84
CA PRO A 56 6.41 -11.44 -9.83
C PRO A 56 6.77 -11.88 -8.40
N GLN A 57 6.58 -13.17 -8.09
CA GLN A 57 6.94 -13.74 -6.79
C GLN A 57 8.45 -13.67 -6.54
N ASP A 58 9.27 -14.06 -7.52
CA ASP A 58 10.73 -14.04 -7.39
C ASP A 58 11.25 -12.60 -7.13
N ARG A 59 10.65 -11.63 -7.84
CA ARG A 59 10.99 -10.21 -7.69
C ARG A 59 10.58 -9.67 -6.32
N ALA A 60 9.39 -10.03 -5.86
CA ALA A 60 8.91 -9.65 -4.53
C ALA A 60 9.81 -10.24 -3.44
N GLU A 61 10.17 -11.53 -3.52
CA GLU A 61 11.06 -12.18 -2.55
C GLU A 61 12.45 -11.54 -2.52
N TRP A 62 13.00 -11.18 -3.68
CA TRP A 62 14.26 -10.44 -3.76
C TRP A 62 14.19 -9.06 -3.10
N LEU A 63 13.03 -8.39 -3.18
CA LEU A 63 12.75 -7.12 -2.50
C LEU A 63 12.40 -7.29 -1.01
N GLY A 64 12.42 -8.51 -0.48
CA GLY A 64 12.23 -8.81 0.93
C GLY A 64 10.86 -9.37 1.31
N TYR A 65 9.98 -9.65 0.34
CA TYR A 65 8.75 -10.39 0.62
C TYR A 65 9.09 -11.79 1.17
N SER A 66 8.32 -12.24 2.15
CA SER A 66 8.33 -13.64 2.57
C SER A 66 6.90 -14.16 2.65
N PRO A 67 6.61 -15.36 2.12
CA PRO A 67 5.33 -16.03 2.34
C PRO A 67 5.01 -16.29 3.83
N ARG A 68 6.00 -16.14 4.72
CA ARG A 68 5.87 -16.34 6.17
C ARG A 68 5.61 -15.04 6.93
N CYS A 69 5.52 -13.90 6.25
CA CYS A 69 5.19 -12.62 6.88
C CYS A 69 3.79 -12.71 7.51
N ALA A 70 3.74 -12.80 8.84
CA ALA A 70 2.49 -12.78 9.58
C ALA A 70 1.77 -11.44 9.35
N ASN A 71 0.44 -11.47 9.23
CA ASN A 71 -0.41 -10.28 9.13
C ASN A 71 -0.13 -9.35 7.94
N CYS A 72 0.64 -9.81 6.94
CA CYS A 72 0.65 -9.21 5.60
C CYS A 72 -0.68 -9.58 4.91
N THR A 73 -1.51 -8.58 4.62
CA THR A 73 -2.86 -8.80 4.06
C THR A 73 -2.85 -8.86 2.53
N SER A 74 -1.92 -8.15 1.90
CA SER A 74 -1.67 -8.24 0.47
C SER A 74 -0.29 -7.73 0.12
N TRP A 75 0.19 -8.09 -1.07
CA TRP A 75 1.41 -7.54 -1.64
C TRP A 75 1.26 -7.44 -3.16
N ASP A 76 2.05 -6.57 -3.77
CA ASP A 76 2.20 -6.46 -5.22
C ASP A 76 3.59 -5.91 -5.56
N VAL A 77 4.08 -6.22 -6.76
CA VAL A 77 5.39 -5.74 -7.25
C VAL A 77 5.23 -5.08 -8.60
N PHE A 78 5.83 -3.90 -8.76
CA PHE A 78 5.69 -3.09 -9.97
C PHE A 78 7.06 -2.77 -10.57
N ASP A 79 7.11 -2.82 -11.90
CA ASP A 79 8.22 -2.28 -12.68
C ASP A 79 7.98 -0.79 -12.98
N ALA A 80 9.02 0.03 -12.86
CA ALA A 80 8.95 1.42 -13.27
C ALA A 80 8.91 1.55 -14.80
N ILE A 81 7.93 2.31 -15.32
CA ILE A 81 7.78 2.56 -16.77
C ILE A 81 8.85 3.53 -17.28
N LEU A 82 9.16 4.58 -16.51
CA LEU A 82 10.05 5.67 -16.94
C LEU A 82 11.52 5.42 -16.61
N THR A 83 11.80 4.51 -15.69
CA THR A 83 13.16 4.13 -15.28
C THR A 83 13.32 2.61 -15.30
N PRO A 84 13.42 1.99 -16.51
CA PRO A 84 13.49 0.54 -16.63
C PRO A 84 14.57 -0.08 -15.74
N GLY A 85 14.15 -1.09 -14.98
CA GLY A 85 14.97 -1.78 -13.99
C GLY A 85 14.75 -1.32 -12.56
N ASP A 86 14.10 -0.19 -12.31
CA ASP A 86 13.63 0.13 -10.97
C ASP A 86 12.38 -0.65 -10.64
N LEU A 87 12.34 -1.22 -9.44
CA LEU A 87 11.24 -2.01 -8.91
C LEU A 87 10.70 -1.40 -7.62
N ILE A 88 9.41 -1.63 -7.36
CA ILE A 88 8.80 -1.35 -6.07
C ILE A 88 7.93 -2.54 -5.62
N LEU A 89 8.20 -3.04 -4.41
CA LEU A 89 7.34 -3.95 -3.67
C LEU A 89 6.47 -3.13 -2.73
N LEU A 90 5.16 -3.33 -2.82
CA LEU A 90 4.17 -2.81 -1.89
C LEU A 90 3.65 -3.97 -1.05
N MET A 91 3.67 -3.83 0.28
CA MET A 91 3.04 -4.78 1.20
C MET A 91 2.06 -4.06 2.12
N SER A 92 0.84 -4.57 2.24
CA SER A 92 -0.18 -4.09 3.17
C SER A 92 -0.17 -4.92 4.45
N TRP A 93 -0.28 -4.25 5.58
CA TRP A 93 -0.18 -4.86 6.91
C TRP A 93 -1.42 -4.55 7.73
N ARG A 94 -1.87 -5.54 8.50
CA ARG A 94 -3.00 -5.37 9.42
C ARG A 94 -2.76 -4.20 10.37
N THR A 95 -1.58 -4.15 10.99
CA THR A 95 -1.22 -3.08 11.94
C THR A 95 0.11 -2.41 11.60
N ASN A 96 0.28 -1.19 12.12
CA ASN A 96 1.57 -0.49 12.15
C ASN A 96 2.68 -1.31 12.84
N ALA A 97 2.31 -2.06 13.89
CA ALA A 97 3.22 -2.93 14.63
C ALA A 97 3.67 -4.15 13.79
N ASP A 98 2.79 -4.73 12.97
CA ASP A 98 3.15 -5.82 12.06
C ASP A 98 4.18 -5.34 11.02
N ALA A 99 3.98 -4.16 10.45
CA ALA A 99 4.94 -3.53 9.54
C ALA A 99 6.29 -3.27 10.24
N ALA A 100 6.27 -2.78 11.48
CA ALA A 100 7.48 -2.56 12.29
C ALA A 100 8.23 -3.86 12.59
N ALA A 101 7.50 -4.95 12.85
CA ALA A 101 8.07 -6.25 13.13
C ALA A 101 8.76 -6.83 11.89
N PHE A 102 8.13 -6.74 10.72
CA PHE A 102 8.72 -7.10 9.44
C PHE A 102 10.02 -6.34 9.17
N GLU A 103 9.99 -5.03 9.37
CA GLU A 103 11.12 -4.14 9.21
C GLU A 103 12.36 -4.51 10.04
N GLY A 104 12.15 -5.06 11.24
CA GLY A 104 13.23 -5.54 12.09
C GLY A 104 13.80 -6.91 11.70
N GLN A 105 13.12 -7.63 10.79
CA GLN A 105 13.46 -8.98 10.38
C GLN A 105 13.96 -9.06 8.93
N VAL A 106 13.56 -8.12 8.09
CA VAL A 106 13.88 -8.13 6.66
C VAL A 106 15.37 -7.83 6.42
N ASP A 107 16.04 -8.72 5.68
CA ASP A 107 17.39 -8.51 5.18
C ASP A 107 17.33 -7.79 3.82
N LEU A 108 17.38 -6.46 3.84
CA LEU A 108 17.36 -5.65 2.63
C LEU A 108 18.69 -5.76 1.88
N LYS A 109 18.61 -6.00 0.57
CA LYS A 109 19.79 -6.00 -0.29
C LYS A 109 20.40 -4.61 -0.38
N SER A 110 21.71 -4.56 -0.63
CA SER A 110 22.43 -3.30 -0.81
C SER A 110 21.78 -2.46 -1.91
N GLY A 111 21.56 -1.17 -1.63
CA GLY A 111 20.87 -0.25 -2.54
C GLY A 111 19.33 -0.33 -2.51
N ALA A 112 18.74 -1.20 -1.69
CA ALA A 112 17.30 -1.16 -1.43
C ALA A 112 16.95 -0.08 -0.41
N ARG A 113 15.81 0.57 -0.61
CA ARG A 113 15.24 1.57 0.30
C ARG A 113 13.86 1.11 0.74
N LEU A 114 13.66 1.01 2.05
CA LEU A 114 12.38 0.68 2.65
C LEU A 114 11.75 1.92 3.28
N ARG A 115 10.45 2.06 3.06
CA ARG A 115 9.62 3.13 3.58
C ARG A 115 8.37 2.54 4.23
N ARG A 116 7.97 3.09 5.39
CA ARG A 116 6.72 2.73 6.06
C ARG A 116 5.73 3.86 6.01
N VAL A 117 4.51 3.55 5.62
CA VAL A 117 3.39 4.46 5.55
C VAL A 117 2.34 4.02 6.56
N ARG A 118 1.93 4.93 7.46
CA ARG A 118 0.70 4.80 8.24
C ARG A 118 -0.47 5.22 7.36
N VAL A 119 -1.46 4.35 7.18
CA VAL A 119 -2.70 4.67 6.45
C VAL A 119 -3.60 5.47 7.37
N ILE A 120 -3.89 6.70 6.98
CA ILE A 120 -4.72 7.65 7.72
C ILE A 120 -6.17 7.54 7.24
N ARG A 121 -6.38 7.21 5.96
CA ARG A 121 -7.70 7.02 5.35
C ARG A 121 -7.65 5.91 4.31
N ASP A 122 -8.70 5.10 4.27
CA ASP A 122 -9.00 4.14 3.19
C ASP A 122 -10.46 4.32 2.76
N TYR A 123 -10.70 4.64 1.49
CA TYR A 123 -12.06 4.80 0.98
C TYR A 123 -12.21 4.30 -0.45
N GLY A 124 -13.35 3.67 -0.68
CA GLY A 124 -13.72 3.06 -1.94
C GLY A 124 -14.57 3.97 -2.83
N MET A 125 -15.00 3.45 -3.98
CA MET A 125 -16.03 4.09 -4.80
C MET A 125 -17.35 4.20 -4.01
N PHE A 126 -17.68 3.15 -3.25
CA PHE A 126 -18.96 3.02 -2.53
C PHE A 126 -18.85 3.28 -1.02
N ASP A 127 -17.77 2.88 -0.37
CA ASP A 127 -17.54 3.19 1.05
C ASP A 127 -16.74 4.49 1.16
N ARG A 128 -17.44 5.59 1.45
CA ARG A 128 -16.88 6.94 1.46
C ARG A 128 -16.75 7.54 2.85
N ARG A 129 -16.88 6.75 3.92
CA ARG A 129 -16.88 7.23 5.31
C ARG A 129 -15.61 8.01 5.68
N GLU A 130 -14.48 7.66 5.07
CA GLU A 130 -13.20 8.34 5.27
C GLU A 130 -12.77 9.23 4.09
N ALA A 131 -13.62 9.38 3.07
CA ALA A 131 -13.33 10.26 1.94
C ALA A 131 -13.30 11.73 2.40
N PRO A 132 -12.47 12.59 1.79
CA PRO A 132 -12.56 14.04 2.01
C PRO A 132 -13.99 14.52 1.75
N GLN A 133 -14.58 15.30 2.67
CA GLN A 133 -16.00 15.68 2.68
C GLN A 133 -16.46 16.53 1.48
N TYR A 134 -15.59 16.80 0.50
CA TYR A 134 -15.90 17.58 -0.70
C TYR A 134 -16.54 16.78 -1.84
N TYR A 135 -16.70 15.46 -1.69
CA TYR A 135 -17.25 14.61 -2.74
C TYR A 135 -18.64 14.04 -2.37
N PRO A 136 -19.65 14.19 -3.24
CA PRO A 136 -20.99 13.62 -3.00
C PRO A 136 -20.96 12.09 -3.04
N GLU A 137 -21.90 11.45 -2.33
CA GLU A 137 -22.09 9.99 -2.35
C GLU A 137 -22.43 9.47 -3.76
N VAL A 138 -21.81 8.34 -4.15
CA VAL A 138 -22.14 7.63 -5.39
C VAL A 138 -23.01 6.43 -5.03
N ARG A 139 -24.28 6.45 -5.45
CA ARG A 139 -25.21 5.33 -5.22
C ARG A 139 -24.98 4.20 -6.22
N ARG A 140 -25.13 2.95 -5.77
CA ARG A 140 -25.15 1.78 -6.68
C ARG A 140 -26.39 1.81 -7.56
N ALA A 141 -26.25 1.40 -8.81
CA ALA A 141 -27.36 1.36 -9.79
C ALA A 141 -28.54 0.49 -9.31
N ASP A 142 -28.28 -0.52 -8.49
CA ASP A 142 -29.31 -1.45 -7.99
C ASP A 142 -30.19 -0.85 -6.88
N ASP A 143 -29.80 0.28 -6.29
CA ASP A 143 -30.53 0.94 -5.20
C ASP A 143 -31.70 1.81 -5.71
N VAL A 144 -31.77 2.03 -7.02
CA VAL A 144 -32.85 2.81 -7.68
C VAL A 144 -34.09 1.94 -7.91
N THR A 145 -33.94 0.64 -8.12
CA THR A 145 -35.04 -0.25 -8.51
C THR A 145 -35.93 -0.66 -7.33
N SER A 146 -35.39 -0.72 -6.11
CA SER A 146 -36.14 -1.15 -4.92
C SER A 146 -37.10 -0.10 -4.34
N ARG A 147 -36.97 1.18 -4.71
CA ARG A 147 -37.90 2.24 -4.26
C ARG A 147 -39.12 2.44 -5.15
N SER A 148 -39.17 1.82 -6.34
CA SER A 148 -40.28 2.03 -7.28
C SER A 148 -41.41 0.99 -7.18
N ILE A 149 -41.28 -0.05 -6.36
CA ILE A 149 -42.27 -1.14 -6.27
C ILE A 149 -43.19 -1.01 -5.04
N ALA A 150 -42.93 -0.06 -4.13
CA ALA A 150 -43.72 0.12 -2.90
C ALA A 150 -44.89 1.13 -3.01
N LEU A 151 -45.26 1.56 -4.22
CA LEU A 151 -46.41 2.44 -4.46
C LEU A 151 -47.14 2.02 -5.74
N SER A 152 -47.99 1.00 -5.64
CA SER A 152 -49.08 0.73 -6.59
C SER A 152 -50.15 -0.14 -5.93
#